data_AF-A0A497QTC5-F1
#
_entry.id   AF-A0A497QTC5-F1
#
_cell.length_a   1.000
_cell.length_b   1.000
_cell.length_c   1.000
_cell.angle_alpha   90.00
_cell.angle_beta   90.00
_cell.angle_gamma   90.00
#
_symmetry.space_group_name_H-M   'P 1'
#
loop_
_entity.id
_entity.type
_entity.pdbx_description
1 polymer ?
#
loop_
_entity_poly.entity_id
_entity_poly.type
_entity_poly.pdbx_seq_one_letter_code
_entity_poly.pdbx_strand_id
1 'polypeptide(L)'
;MEKYKQQMKAYRKQKMKSDNTPFLPPDGVVHVMDCMAAEKKVKAEVLKTRTKQHREIIESLACPVCGNAMEWDSKWEAFICEKHGKKAIYEIVSGD
;
A
#
# COMPACT_ATOMS: atom_id res chain seq x y z
N MET A 1 12.11 -5.62 18.93
CA MET A 1 11.73 -6.32 17.67
C MET A 1 10.46 -7.16 17.80
N GLU A 2 10.13 -7.72 18.97
CA GLU A 2 8.93 -8.56 19.16
C GLU A 2 7.59 -7.79 19.14
N LYS A 3 7.54 -6.58 19.70
CA LYS A 3 6.34 -5.73 19.67
C LYS A 3 5.88 -5.42 18.24
N TYR A 4 6.82 -5.19 17.33
CA TYR A 4 6.53 -4.96 15.91
C TYR A 4 5.91 -6.19 15.23
N LYS A 5 6.43 -7.39 15.51
CA LYS A 5 5.86 -8.64 15.01
C LYS A 5 4.45 -8.89 15.55
N GLN A 6 4.20 -8.56 16.82
CA GLN A 6 2.88 -8.73 17.44
C GLN A 6 1.85 -7.71 16.92
N GLN A 7 2.23 -6.44 16.76
CA GLN A 7 1.37 -5.41 16.14
C GLN A 7 1.06 -5.78 14.68
N MET A 8 2.06 -6.21 13.91
CA MET A 8 1.84 -6.65 12.52
C MET A 8 0.99 -7.91 12.43
N LYS A 9 1.10 -8.84 13.38
CA LYS A 9 0.25 -10.05 13.42
C LYS A 9 -1.20 -9.69 13.72
N ALA A 10 -1.46 -8.74 14.63
CA ALA A 10 -2.80 -8.25 14.93
C ALA A 10 -3.42 -7.51 13.74
N TYR A 11 -2.65 -6.63 13.10
CA TYR A 11 -3.06 -5.89 11.90
C TYR A 11 -3.38 -6.83 10.72
N ARG A 12 -2.50 -7.80 10.41
CA ARG A 12 -2.75 -8.83 9.38
C ARG A 12 -4.00 -9.66 9.69
N LYS A 13 -4.24 -10.01 10.96
CA LYS A 13 -5.41 -10.79 11.38
C LYS A 13 -6.73 -10.02 11.24
N GLN A 14 -6.69 -8.69 11.34
CA GLN A 14 -7.83 -7.81 11.10
C GLN A 14 -8.10 -7.63 9.60
N LYS A 15 -7.04 -7.52 8.78
CA LYS A 15 -7.06 -7.31 7.32
C LYS A 15 -7.35 -8.57 6.49
N MET A 16 -7.03 -9.77 6.98
CA MET A 16 -7.36 -11.06 6.34
C MET A 16 -8.87 -11.31 6.14
N LYS A 17 -9.75 -10.40 6.58
CA LYS A 17 -11.19 -10.46 6.31
C LYS A 17 -11.61 -9.77 5.00
N SER A 18 -10.75 -9.01 4.34
CA SER A 18 -11.04 -8.32 3.09
C SER A 18 -9.91 -8.48 2.08
N ASP A 19 -10.26 -8.80 0.83
CA ASP A 19 -9.31 -8.78 -0.29
C ASP A 19 -8.75 -7.36 -0.46
N ASN A 20 -7.44 -7.16 -0.18
CA ASN A 20 -6.77 -5.87 -0.30
C ASN A 20 -6.07 -5.71 -1.66
N THR A 21 -6.51 -6.44 -2.70
CA THR A 21 -6.00 -6.22 -4.06
C THR A 21 -6.06 -4.71 -4.38
N PRO A 22 -4.94 -4.10 -4.83
CA PRO A 22 -4.84 -2.65 -4.98
C PRO A 22 -5.49 -2.23 -6.29
N PHE A 23 -6.82 -2.30 -6.35
CA PHE A 23 -7.56 -1.84 -7.51
C PHE A 23 -7.41 -0.34 -7.68
N LEU A 24 -7.24 0.10 -8.93
CA LEU A 24 -7.31 1.52 -9.24
C LEU A 24 -8.74 2.00 -8.95
N PRO A 25 -8.93 3.01 -8.08
CA PRO A 25 -10.25 3.53 -7.80
C PRO A 25 -10.76 4.33 -9.01
N PRO A 26 -12.09 4.44 -9.21
CA PRO A 26 -12.69 5.01 -10.43
C PRO A 26 -12.40 6.51 -10.62
N ASP A 27 -12.06 7.22 -9.56
CA ASP A 27 -11.62 8.61 -9.55
C ASP A 27 -10.12 8.75 -9.89
N GLY A 28 -9.37 7.65 -9.92
CA GLY A 28 -7.94 7.62 -10.22
C GLY A 28 -7.05 8.19 -9.11
N VAL A 29 -7.62 8.59 -7.97
CA VAL A 29 -6.86 9.16 -6.85
C VAL A 29 -6.57 8.08 -5.82
N VAL A 30 -5.30 7.70 -5.72
CA VAL A 30 -4.86 6.72 -4.73
C VAL A 30 -4.34 7.43 -3.49
N HIS A 31 -4.95 7.12 -2.36
CA HIS A 31 -4.43 7.51 -1.06
C HIS A 31 -3.73 6.32 -0.42
N VAL A 32 -2.56 6.58 0.15
CA VAL A 32 -1.81 5.61 0.90
C VAL A 32 -1.58 6.07 2.32
N MET A 33 -1.41 5.12 3.23
CA MET A 33 -1.09 5.38 4.62
C MET A 33 0.12 4.55 5.03
N ASP A 34 1.00 5.14 5.82
CA ASP A 34 2.18 4.44 6.33
C ASP A 34 1.75 3.44 7.42
N CYS A 35 2.04 2.15 7.21
CA CYS A 35 1.72 1.10 8.16
C CYS A 35 2.51 1.23 9.47
N MET A 36 3.66 1.92 9.46
CA MET A 36 4.49 2.18 10.64
C MET A 36 4.04 3.43 11.40
N ALA A 37 3.43 4.39 10.70
CA ALA A 37 3.03 5.69 11.21
C ALA A 37 1.71 6.13 10.56
N ALA A 38 0.60 5.57 11.03
CA ALA A 38 -0.75 5.80 10.51
C ALA A 38 -1.32 7.19 10.89
N GLU A 39 -0.48 8.23 10.87
CA GLU A 39 -0.84 9.57 11.31
C GLU A 39 -1.57 10.37 10.21
N LYS A 40 -1.24 10.13 8.93
CA LYS A 40 -1.82 10.86 7.80
C LYS A 40 -1.98 9.99 6.55
N LYS A 41 -3.11 10.18 5.86
CA LYS A 41 -3.32 9.72 4.49
C LYS A 41 -2.50 10.63 3.56
N VAL A 42 -1.73 10.04 2.67
CA VAL A 42 -0.91 10.75 1.69
C VAL A 42 -1.38 10.36 0.30
N LYS A 43 -1.59 11.33 -0.58
CA LYS A 43 -1.89 11.04 -1.98
C LYS A 43 -0.64 10.47 -2.65
N ALA A 44 -0.76 9.29 -3.24
CA ALA A 44 0.30 8.65 -4.02
C ALA A 44 -0.04 8.72 -5.51
N GLU A 45 0.99 8.95 -6.32
CA GLU A 45 0.86 8.92 -7.76
C GLU A 45 0.98 7.48 -8.27
N VAL A 46 0.11 7.11 -9.21
CA VAL A 46 0.14 5.79 -9.83
C VAL A 46 1.15 5.79 -10.97
N LEU A 47 2.20 4.98 -10.82
CA LEU A 47 3.25 4.88 -11.84
C LEU A 47 2.97 3.77 -12.85
N LYS A 48 2.38 2.67 -12.39
CA LYS A 48 2.11 1.51 -13.24
C LYS A 48 0.83 0.79 -12.80
N THR A 49 -0.05 0.56 -13.76
CA THR A 49 -1.22 -0.31 -13.61
C THR A 49 -1.12 -1.49 -14.56
N ARG A 50 -1.86 -2.55 -14.24
CA ARG A 50 -2.15 -3.65 -15.15
C ARG A 50 -3.63 -3.98 -15.14
N THR A 51 -4.15 -4.46 -16.25
CA THR A 51 -5.53 -4.91 -16.33
C THR A 51 -5.61 -6.41 -16.07
N LYS A 52 -6.43 -6.83 -15.11
CA LYS A 52 -6.73 -8.24 -14.82
C LYS A 52 -8.24 -8.41 -14.64
N GLN A 53 -8.84 -9.30 -15.43
CA GLN A 53 -10.29 -9.61 -15.35
C GLN A 53 -11.17 -8.34 -15.38
N HIS A 54 -10.96 -7.48 -16.37
CA HIS A 54 -11.69 -6.20 -16.56
C HIS A 54 -11.51 -5.16 -15.45
N ARG A 55 -10.58 -5.37 -14.50
CA ARG A 55 -10.23 -4.38 -13.46
C ARG A 55 -8.79 -3.93 -13.61
N GLU A 56 -8.54 -2.65 -13.39
CA GLU A 56 -7.20 -2.10 -13.27
C GLU A 56 -6.65 -2.34 -11.86
N ILE A 57 -5.45 -2.92 -11.79
CA ILE A 57 -4.72 -3.20 -10.57
C ILE A 57 -3.46 -2.34 -10.60
N ILE A 58 -3.20 -1.65 -9.52
CA ILE A 58 -1.99 -0.85 -9.33
C ILE A 58 -0.83 -1.81 -9.05
N GLU A 59 0.18 -1.80 -9.93
CA GLU A 59 1.43 -2.56 -9.71
C GLU A 59 2.47 -1.69 -8.99
N SER A 60 2.50 -0.39 -9.30
CA SER A 60 3.47 0.52 -8.72
C SER A 60 2.92 1.91 -8.43
N LEU A 61 3.36 2.48 -7.31
CA LEU A 61 3.06 3.83 -6.83
C LEU A 61 4.34 4.63 -6.61
N ALA A 62 4.28 5.95 -6.73
CA ALA A 62 5.37 6.84 -6.35
C ALA A 62 5.46 6.97 -4.82
N CYS A 63 6.67 6.79 -4.30
CA CYS A 63 6.94 6.91 -2.87
C CYS A 63 6.72 8.35 -2.41
N PRO A 64 5.86 8.62 -1.42
CA PRO A 64 5.60 9.99 -0.96
C PRO A 64 6.82 10.64 -0.30
N VAL A 65 7.82 9.85 0.10
CA VAL A 65 9.04 10.35 0.78
C VAL A 65 10.15 10.72 -0.21
N CYS A 66 10.37 9.91 -1.25
CA CYS A 66 11.51 10.08 -2.16
C CYS A 66 11.17 10.06 -3.65
N GLY A 67 9.88 9.94 -4.02
CA GLY A 67 9.40 9.88 -5.40
C GLY A 67 9.79 8.62 -6.17
N ASN A 68 10.51 7.66 -5.58
CA ASN A 68 10.89 6.42 -6.26
C ASN A 68 9.68 5.48 -6.39
N ALA A 69 9.74 4.57 -7.36
CA ALA A 69 8.75 3.53 -7.51
C ALA A 69 8.67 2.64 -6.25
N MET A 70 7.45 2.36 -5.83
CA MET A 70 7.10 1.38 -4.82
C MET A 70 6.37 0.25 -5.50
N GLU A 71 6.72 -0.98 -5.18
CA GLU A 71 6.09 -2.15 -5.78
C GLU A 71 5.09 -2.78 -4.81
N TRP A 72 3.99 -3.29 -5.37
CA TRP A 72 3.04 -4.06 -4.60
C TRP A 72 3.64 -5.41 -4.19
N ASP A 73 3.73 -5.65 -2.88
CA ASP A 73 4.11 -6.94 -2.32
C ASP A 73 2.87 -7.68 -1.82
N SER A 74 2.50 -8.78 -2.50
CA SER A 74 1.32 -9.58 -2.17
C SER A 74 1.42 -10.33 -0.83
N LYS A 75 2.62 -10.52 -0.27
CA LYS A 75 2.79 -11.13 1.07
C LYS A 75 2.53 -10.12 2.18
N TRP A 76 2.76 -8.84 1.89
CA TRP A 76 2.50 -7.74 2.82
C TRP A 76 1.16 -7.06 2.57
N GLU A 77 0.56 -7.29 1.40
CA GLU A 77 -0.61 -6.56 0.90
C GLU A 77 -0.39 -5.04 0.99
N ALA A 78 0.81 -4.60 0.62
CA ALA A 78 1.24 -3.21 0.74
C ALA A 78 2.29 -2.86 -0.33
N PHE A 79 2.43 -1.56 -0.58
CA PHE A 79 3.48 -1.00 -1.42
C PHE A 79 4.75 -0.79 -0.62
N ILE A 80 5.86 -1.32 -1.14
CA ILE A 80 7.17 -1.24 -0.50
C ILE A 80 8.08 -0.42 -1.41
N CYS A 81 8.66 0.66 -0.86
CA CYS A 81 9.68 1.41 -1.58
C CYS A 81 11.00 0.65 -1.56
N GLU A 82 11.61 0.38 -2.72
CA GLU A 82 12.90 -0.33 -2.78
C GLU A 82 14.02 0.41 -2.04
N LYS A 83 14.03 1.75 -2.06
CA LYS A 83 15.05 2.55 -1.36
C LYS A 83 14.94 2.51 0.16
N HIS A 84 13.72 2.44 0.69
CA HIS A 84 13.48 2.51 2.14
C HIS A 84 13.11 1.14 2.75
N GLY A 85 12.84 0.15 1.91
CA GLY A 85 12.47 -1.22 2.26
C GLY A 85 11.42 -1.25 3.36
N LYS A 86 11.75 -1.96 4.45
CA LYS A 86 10.85 -2.20 5.59
C LYS A 86 10.52 -0.96 6.44
N LYS A 87 11.13 0.19 6.17
CA LYS A 87 10.86 1.44 6.90
C LYS A 87 9.75 2.27 6.25
N ALA A 88 9.36 1.96 5.02
CA ALA A 88 8.35 2.70 4.29
C ALA A 88 7.43 1.70 3.58
N ILE A 89 6.44 1.23 4.33
CA ILE A 89 5.44 0.26 3.89
C ILE A 89 4.12 1.00 3.87
N TYR A 90 3.50 1.09 2.70
CA TYR A 90 2.31 1.89 2.48
C TYR A 90 1.14 1.01 2.07
N GLU A 91 0.03 1.12 2.78
CA GLU A 91 -1.22 0.50 2.40
C GLU A 91 -2.09 1.47 1.60
N ILE A 92 -2.90 0.97 0.67
CA ILE A 92 -3.97 1.78 0.06
C ILE A 92 -5.09 1.94 1.07
N VAL A 93 -5.56 3.17 1.22
CA VAL A 93 -6.73 3.52 2.02
C VAL A 93 -7.74 4.23 1.14
N SER A 94 -9.03 4.00 1.39
CA SER A 94 -10.09 4.76 0.73
C SER A 94 -9.94 6.25 1.07
N GLY A 95 -10.03 7.09 0.04
CA GLY A 95 -10.45 8.48 0.23
C GLY A 95 -11.84 8.45 0.87
N ASP A 96 -12.04 9.27 1.89
CA ASP A 96 -13.33 9.41 2.58
C ASP A 96 -14.49 9.69 1.61
#